data_AF-B8DKQ6-F1
#
_entry.id   AF-B8DKQ6-F1
#
_cell.length_a   1.000
_cell.length_b   1.000
_cell.length_c   1.000
_cell.angle_alpha   90.00
_cell.angle_beta   90.00
_cell.angle_gamma   90.00
#
_symmetry.space_group_name_H-M   'P 1'
#
loop_
_entity.id
_entity.type
_entity.pdbx_description
1 polymer ?
#
loop_
_entity_poly.entity_id
_entity_poly.type
_entity_poly.pdbx_seq_one_letter_code
_entity_poly.pdbx_strand_id
1 'polypeptide(L)'
;MKILFYDCFAGMSGDMHLAALLSLGVEPDYLRAELSRLGLDHEFDLRVTPGMRKGIAGLRVDVALAHEGPADEQDCGQGGGHGDGHEHGHHHPHGHGDHHHAYYHDHHHDQPHDAGQHAGHYHGHSHQHAHAHSASDHAHAHSASDHDHHHAHAHGHHHPPHRNLPDIEAIITASTLPEQVQRTSLAIFRKLAEAEAKVHGKPVDEVHFHEVGATDSIVDIVGAAICYHHLGVDAAWASPVELGGGLVRCAHGLMPVPAPATAEILSGIPTTRGATPHETTTPTGAAILATLVSRFTAAPRMAVQRTGYGVGHRDTELPNLLRVHLAEVDATHAGLAAGGASATAFPTSGTAAPLPTEPARLLQCNIDDMTAEQLAVAMEQLMEAGAMDVHFTPVMMKKGRPATCVSLLCAQGEQQRFARLLFRHTTTLGIKSVPIDKLVLETRFERLETPLGPVTMKLALLDGEVLRAKPELEDCKALARQHSIPLADVYLAIGKART
;
A
#
# COMPACT_ATOMS: atom_id res chain seq x y z
N MET A 1 -25.44 3.87 -5.28
CA MET A 1 -24.51 4.78 -4.57
C MET A 1 -23.31 4.99 -5.47
N LYS A 2 -22.94 6.24 -5.73
CA LYS A 2 -21.80 6.62 -6.55
C LYS A 2 -20.57 6.71 -5.66
N ILE A 3 -19.52 5.97 -6.00
CA ILE A 3 -18.29 5.88 -5.21
C ILE A 3 -17.07 6.27 -6.03
N LEU A 4 -16.04 6.68 -5.30
CA LEU A 4 -14.67 6.74 -5.78
C LEU A 4 -13.93 5.51 -5.25
N PHE A 5 -13.34 4.69 -6.11
CA PHE A 5 -12.54 3.54 -5.70
C PHE A 5 -11.07 3.74 -6.06
N TYR A 6 -10.21 3.82 -5.06
CA TYR A 6 -8.76 3.89 -5.21
C TYR A 6 -8.17 2.48 -5.31
N ASP A 7 -7.53 2.18 -6.44
CA ASP A 7 -6.81 0.95 -6.62
C ASP A 7 -5.30 1.17 -6.38
N CYS A 8 -4.88 0.93 -5.15
CA CYS A 8 -3.58 1.30 -4.60
C CYS A 8 -2.49 0.23 -4.83
N PHE A 9 -2.51 -0.48 -5.97
CA PHE A 9 -1.58 -1.58 -6.26
C PHE A 9 -0.11 -1.14 -6.37
N ALA A 10 0.15 0.13 -6.67
CA ALA A 10 1.48 0.75 -6.73
C ALA A 10 1.63 1.90 -5.73
N GLY A 11 0.79 1.92 -4.68
CA GLY A 11 0.78 2.96 -3.65
C GLY A 11 0.12 4.27 -4.11
N MET A 12 0.35 5.34 -3.32
CA MET A 12 -0.22 6.65 -3.55
C MET A 12 0.62 7.79 -2.97
N SER A 13 0.84 8.84 -3.76
CA SER A 13 1.32 10.15 -3.32
C SER A 13 0.29 11.25 -3.60
N GLY A 14 0.50 12.46 -3.09
CA GLY A 14 -0.45 13.58 -3.22
C GLY A 14 -0.62 14.04 -4.67
N ASP A 15 0.49 14.28 -5.38
CA ASP A 15 0.53 14.56 -6.82
C ASP A 15 -0.16 13.49 -7.67
N MET A 16 0.08 12.20 -7.38
CA MET A 16 -0.58 11.08 -8.06
C MET A 16 -2.09 11.08 -7.80
N HIS A 17 -2.52 11.43 -6.59
CA HIS A 17 -3.94 11.55 -6.26
C HIS A 17 -4.60 12.68 -7.06
N LEU A 18 -4.02 13.89 -7.06
CA LEU A 18 -4.51 15.02 -7.86
C LEU A 18 -4.59 14.65 -9.33
N ALA A 19 -3.51 14.09 -9.88
CA ALA A 19 -3.43 13.70 -11.27
C ALA A 19 -4.50 12.67 -11.65
N ALA A 20 -4.77 11.70 -10.77
CA ALA A 20 -5.80 10.69 -11.01
C ALA A 20 -7.22 11.29 -11.02
N LEU A 21 -7.52 12.26 -10.13
CA LEU A 21 -8.83 12.89 -10.08
C LEU A 21 -9.05 13.87 -11.25
N LEU A 22 -8.02 14.60 -11.67
CA LEU A 22 -8.05 15.39 -12.91
C LEU A 22 -8.28 14.46 -14.11
N SER A 23 -7.56 13.33 -14.18
CA SER A 23 -7.74 12.33 -15.23
C SER A 23 -9.13 11.69 -15.23
N LEU A 24 -9.84 11.71 -14.09
CA LEU A 24 -11.20 11.20 -13.94
C LEU A 24 -12.26 12.19 -14.47
N GLY A 25 -11.90 13.46 -14.64
CA GLY A 25 -12.72 14.51 -15.23
C GLY A 25 -12.96 15.73 -14.34
N VAL A 26 -12.09 16.02 -13.36
CA VAL A 26 -12.03 17.34 -12.73
C VAL A 26 -11.23 18.27 -13.65
N GLU A 27 -11.78 19.43 -14.00
CA GLU A 27 -11.10 20.37 -14.90
C GLU A 27 -9.90 21.04 -14.20
N PRO A 28 -8.70 21.07 -14.81
CA PRO A 28 -7.52 21.71 -14.23
C PRO A 28 -7.74 23.19 -13.87
N ASP A 29 -8.46 23.93 -14.71
CA ASP A 29 -8.73 25.35 -14.49
C ASP A 29 -9.64 25.59 -13.28
N TYR A 30 -10.59 24.68 -13.04
CA TYR A 30 -11.40 24.70 -11.82
C TYR A 30 -10.54 24.50 -10.58
N LEU A 31 -9.63 23.50 -10.60
CA LEU A 31 -8.73 23.26 -9.47
C LEU A 31 -7.82 24.47 -9.20
N ARG A 32 -7.24 25.09 -10.24
CA ARG A 32 -6.44 26.32 -10.09
C ARG A 32 -7.24 27.45 -9.47
N ALA A 33 -8.46 27.69 -9.95
CA ALA A 33 -9.33 28.78 -9.46
C ALA A 33 -9.79 28.56 -8.01
N GLU A 34 -9.95 27.33 -7.56
CA GLU A 34 -10.24 27.04 -6.16
C GLU A 34 -8.98 27.18 -5.28
N LEU A 35 -7.82 26.68 -5.73
CA LEU A 35 -6.56 26.82 -5.00
C LEU A 35 -6.12 28.28 -4.83
N SER A 36 -6.40 29.17 -5.80
CA SER A 36 -6.07 30.60 -5.69
C SER A 36 -6.79 31.27 -4.51
N ARG A 37 -7.90 30.69 -4.02
CA ARG A 37 -8.61 31.20 -2.84
C ARG A 37 -7.82 31.07 -1.54
N LEU A 38 -6.72 30.31 -1.53
CA LEU A 38 -5.76 30.23 -0.42
C LEU A 38 -4.84 31.46 -0.33
N GLY A 39 -4.72 32.27 -1.39
CA GLY A 39 -3.82 33.41 -1.43
C GLY A 39 -2.33 33.05 -1.61
N LEU A 40 -2.05 31.83 -2.09
CA LEU A 40 -0.69 31.29 -2.27
C LEU A 40 -0.20 31.35 -3.74
N ASP A 41 -0.87 32.10 -4.61
CA ASP A 41 -0.59 32.14 -6.07
C ASP A 41 0.85 32.55 -6.42
N HIS A 42 1.53 33.24 -5.52
CA HIS A 42 2.91 33.70 -5.70
C HIS A 42 3.95 32.64 -5.31
N GLU A 43 3.53 31.54 -4.68
CA GLU A 43 4.43 30.50 -4.16
C GLU A 43 4.56 29.29 -5.09
N PHE A 44 3.56 29.03 -5.95
CA PHE A 44 3.55 27.85 -6.79
C PHE A 44 2.87 28.04 -8.16
N ASP A 45 3.26 27.22 -9.13
CA ASP A 45 2.55 26.98 -10.40
C ASP A 45 2.17 25.49 -10.49
N LEU A 46 0.88 25.20 -10.63
CA LEU A 46 0.38 23.84 -10.80
C LEU A 46 0.52 23.44 -12.27
N ARG A 47 1.35 22.47 -12.62
CA ARG A 47 1.51 21.99 -13.99
C ARG A 47 0.80 20.66 -14.16
N VAL A 48 -0.07 20.56 -15.17
CA VAL A 48 -0.79 19.34 -15.50
C VAL A 48 -0.37 18.92 -16.90
N THR A 49 0.26 17.75 -17.03
CA THR A 49 0.80 17.25 -18.30
C THR A 49 0.35 15.81 -18.56
N PRO A 50 0.22 15.39 -19.83
CA PRO A 50 0.06 13.97 -20.14
C PRO A 50 1.30 13.18 -19.72
N GLY A 51 1.09 12.01 -19.11
CA GLY A 51 2.16 11.10 -18.69
C GLY A 51 1.91 9.67 -19.16
N MET A 52 2.96 8.86 -19.13
CA MET A 52 2.87 7.43 -19.44
C MET A 52 3.84 6.62 -18.58
N ARG A 53 3.40 5.44 -18.12
CA ARG A 53 4.25 4.43 -17.47
C ARG A 53 3.91 3.06 -18.01
N LYS A 54 4.93 2.32 -18.48
CA LYS A 54 4.79 0.96 -19.02
C LYS A 54 3.62 0.82 -20.02
N GLY A 55 3.40 1.83 -20.87
CA GLY A 55 2.33 1.85 -21.89
C GLY A 55 0.94 2.28 -21.40
N ILE A 56 0.76 2.61 -20.12
CA ILE A 56 -0.49 3.13 -19.57
C ILE A 56 -0.42 4.65 -19.51
N ALA A 57 -1.35 5.32 -20.21
CA ALA A 57 -1.46 6.77 -20.24
C ALA A 57 -2.28 7.31 -19.05
N GLY A 58 -1.90 8.49 -18.56
CA GLY A 58 -2.60 9.21 -17.51
C GLY A 58 -2.19 10.67 -17.50
N LEU A 59 -2.48 11.37 -16.41
CA LEU A 59 -1.97 12.72 -16.17
C LEU A 59 -0.84 12.68 -15.15
N ARG A 60 0.02 13.68 -15.21
CA ARG A 60 1.03 14.01 -14.21
C ARG A 60 0.74 15.42 -13.71
N VAL A 61 0.87 15.60 -12.40
CA VAL A 61 0.78 16.90 -11.75
C VAL A 61 2.15 17.20 -11.15
N ASP A 62 2.66 18.39 -11.39
CA ASP A 62 3.88 18.89 -10.77
C ASP A 62 3.56 20.26 -10.13
N VAL A 63 3.91 20.45 -8.85
CA VAL A 63 3.77 21.74 -8.16
C VAL A 63 5.12 22.45 -8.22
N ALA A 64 5.29 23.38 -9.16
CA ALA A 64 6.54 24.10 -9.34
C ALA A 64 6.60 25.30 -8.38
N LEU A 65 7.53 25.28 -7.41
CA LEU A 65 7.68 26.38 -6.45
C LEU A 65 8.36 27.60 -7.09
N ALA A 66 7.85 28.80 -6.82
CA ALA A 66 8.28 30.04 -7.49
C ALA A 66 9.74 30.46 -7.21
N HIS A 67 10.43 29.81 -6.27
CA HIS A 67 11.80 30.13 -5.86
C HIS A 67 12.80 28.97 -6.00
N GLU A 68 12.42 27.84 -6.61
CA GLU A 68 13.36 26.80 -6.97
C GLU A 68 13.80 26.98 -8.43
N GLY A 69 15.09 27.27 -8.63
CA GLY A 69 15.73 27.05 -9.92
C GLY A 69 15.58 25.57 -10.32
N PRO A 70 15.74 25.22 -11.61
CA PRO A 70 15.46 23.86 -12.08
C PRO A 70 16.22 22.84 -11.22
N ALA A 71 15.47 21.91 -10.62
CA ALA A 71 16.03 20.80 -9.87
C ALA A 71 16.97 20.02 -10.79
N ASP A 72 18.24 19.89 -10.40
CA ASP A 72 19.18 19.00 -11.07
C ASP A 72 18.57 17.59 -11.10
N GLU A 73 18.22 17.12 -12.29
CA GLU A 73 18.03 15.71 -12.58
C GLU A 73 19.39 15.01 -12.34
N GLN A 74 19.66 14.61 -11.10
CA GLN A 74 20.71 13.64 -10.81
C GLN A 74 20.21 12.26 -11.22
N ASP A 75 20.23 12.06 -12.54
CA ASP A 75 20.42 10.76 -13.16
C ASP A 75 21.69 10.14 -12.55
N CYS A 76 21.51 9.14 -11.68
CA CYS A 76 22.61 8.29 -11.24
C CYS A 76 22.99 7.32 -12.37
N GLY A 77 23.44 7.90 -13.48
CA GLY A 77 24.15 7.26 -14.56
C GLY A 77 25.55 6.87 -14.10
N GLN A 78 25.93 5.65 -14.46
CA GLN A 78 27.20 5.02 -14.12
C GLN A 78 28.39 5.89 -14.53
N GLY A 79 29.23 6.26 -13.55
CA GLY A 79 30.46 6.99 -13.78
C GLY A 79 31.49 6.15 -14.55
N GLY A 80 31.51 6.31 -15.87
CA GLY A 80 32.67 6.05 -16.72
C GLY A 80 33.54 7.31 -16.75
N GLY A 81 34.66 7.28 -16.02
CA GLY A 81 35.62 8.37 -15.99
C GLY A 81 36.48 8.40 -17.24
N HIS A 82 36.32 9.45 -18.05
CA HIS A 82 37.36 9.95 -18.95
C HIS A 82 37.42 11.46 -18.81
N GLY A 83 38.61 11.95 -18.46
CA GLY A 83 38.90 13.34 -18.19
C GLY A 83 39.16 14.18 -19.43
N ASP A 84 39.15 15.49 -19.17
CA ASP A 84 39.87 16.59 -19.81
C ASP A 84 39.49 17.81 -18.93
N GLY A 85 40.39 18.46 -18.20
CA GLY A 85 41.44 19.34 -18.69
C GLY A 85 41.07 20.79 -18.31
N HIS A 86 42.07 21.58 -17.88
CA HIS A 86 42.07 23.02 -17.53
C HIS A 86 41.91 23.36 -16.04
N GLU A 87 43.01 23.49 -15.29
CA GLU A 87 43.93 24.65 -15.19
C GLU A 87 43.38 25.82 -14.38
N HIS A 88 43.81 25.94 -13.12
CA HIS A 88 44.15 27.24 -12.52
C HIS A 88 45.34 27.05 -11.57
N GLY A 89 46.48 27.59 -11.98
CA GLY A 89 47.73 27.53 -11.26
C GLY A 89 47.82 28.56 -10.14
N HIS A 90 48.43 28.14 -9.04
CA HIS A 90 49.10 29.07 -8.12
C HIS A 90 50.49 28.53 -7.79
N HIS A 91 51.48 29.22 -8.34
CA HIS A 91 52.90 29.09 -8.06
C HIS A 91 53.21 29.52 -6.62
N HIS A 92 53.96 28.71 -5.88
CA HIS A 92 54.94 29.20 -4.90
C HIS A 92 56.20 28.32 -4.98
N PRO A 93 57.39 28.89 -5.23
CA PRO A 93 58.61 28.13 -5.43
C PRO A 93 59.39 28.00 -4.11
N HIS A 94 59.73 26.78 -3.70
CA HIS A 94 60.90 26.55 -2.87
C HIS A 94 61.60 25.27 -3.34
N GLY A 95 62.76 25.46 -3.96
CA GLY A 95 63.63 24.37 -4.39
C GLY A 95 64.66 24.07 -3.31
N HIS A 96 64.90 22.78 -3.09
CA HIS A 96 66.14 22.10 -2.73
C HIS A 96 65.79 20.63 -3.03
N GLY A 97 66.38 19.93 -4.00
CA GLY A 97 67.80 19.72 -4.25
C GLY A 97 68.02 18.22 -4.07
N ASP A 98 68.44 17.54 -5.14
CA ASP A 98 69.11 16.24 -5.12
C ASP A 98 68.24 15.00 -4.73
N HIS A 99 68.25 13.84 -5.38
CA HIS A 99 69.17 13.23 -6.34
C HIS A 99 68.56 11.88 -6.82
N HIS A 100 68.92 11.49 -8.06
CA HIS A 100 69.08 10.13 -8.61
C HIS A 100 67.88 9.23 -9.01
N HIS A 101 67.64 9.28 -10.33
CA HIS A 101 67.50 8.18 -11.31
C HIS A 101 67.61 6.72 -10.83
N ALA A 102 66.69 5.87 -11.31
CA ALA A 102 66.91 4.94 -12.43
C ALA A 102 65.62 4.12 -12.65
N TYR A 103 64.85 4.35 -13.72
CA TYR A 103 64.95 3.64 -15.02
C TYR A 103 65.06 2.11 -14.90
N TYR A 104 63.98 1.38 -15.19
CA TYR A 104 63.73 0.57 -16.41
C TYR A 104 62.38 -0.16 -16.17
N HIS A 105 61.32 0.08 -16.96
CA HIS A 105 61.00 -0.58 -18.24
C HIS A 105 60.98 -2.11 -18.09
N ASP A 106 60.01 -2.89 -18.56
CA ASP A 106 58.84 -2.61 -19.38
C ASP A 106 58.00 -3.90 -19.52
N HIS A 107 56.79 -3.73 -20.06
CA HIS A 107 55.98 -4.66 -20.84
C HIS A 107 55.48 -6.00 -20.24
N HIS A 108 54.15 -6.23 -20.15
CA HIS A 108 53.25 -6.67 -21.24
C HIS A 108 53.70 -8.02 -21.85
N HIS A 109 52.90 -9.08 -21.99
CA HIS A 109 51.52 -9.17 -22.50
C HIS A 109 50.91 -10.56 -22.19
N ASP A 110 49.57 -10.60 -22.23
CA ASP A 110 48.67 -11.59 -22.85
C ASP A 110 48.75 -13.09 -22.52
N GLN A 111 47.69 -13.56 -21.85
CA GLN A 111 46.68 -14.57 -22.28
C GLN A 111 47.14 -15.86 -23.00
N PRO A 112 46.28 -16.88 -23.05
CA PRO A 112 45.53 -17.60 -22.01
C PRO A 112 46.08 -19.05 -21.95
N HIS A 113 45.51 -19.96 -21.16
CA HIS A 113 45.22 -21.33 -21.60
C HIS A 113 44.60 -22.19 -20.49
N ASP A 114 43.76 -23.08 -21.01
CA ASP A 114 42.84 -24.01 -20.43
C ASP A 114 43.52 -25.29 -19.88
N ALA A 115 42.73 -26.06 -19.14
CA ALA A 115 42.90 -27.47 -18.78
C ALA A 115 43.90 -27.86 -17.67
N GLY A 116 43.41 -28.72 -16.77
CA GLY A 116 44.27 -29.73 -16.14
C GLY A 116 44.06 -29.92 -14.64
N GLN A 117 43.32 -30.98 -14.32
CA GLN A 117 43.20 -31.58 -12.99
C GLN A 117 44.58 -31.86 -12.37
N HIS A 118 44.76 -31.61 -11.07
CA HIS A 118 45.07 -32.65 -10.06
C HIS A 118 45.35 -32.05 -8.67
N ALA A 119 44.91 -32.81 -7.67
CA ALA A 119 44.93 -32.52 -6.25
C ALA A 119 46.33 -32.38 -5.63
N GLY A 120 46.41 -31.56 -4.58
CA GLY A 120 47.54 -31.49 -3.66
C GLY A 120 47.17 -30.74 -2.39
N HIS A 121 46.93 -31.48 -1.30
CA HIS A 121 46.89 -31.00 0.08
C HIS A 121 48.16 -30.22 0.44
N TYR A 122 48.09 -29.22 1.36
CA TYR A 122 48.78 -29.23 2.66
C TYR A 122 48.53 -27.93 3.47
N HIS A 123 48.41 -28.14 4.78
CA HIS A 123 48.36 -27.20 5.91
C HIS A 123 49.59 -26.24 5.90
N GLY A 124 49.52 -24.98 6.34
CA GLY A 124 49.21 -24.52 7.69
C GLY A 124 50.48 -24.51 8.56
N HIS A 125 51.05 -23.32 8.82
CA HIS A 125 51.39 -22.76 10.15
C HIS A 125 52.44 -21.62 10.10
N SER A 126 51.97 -20.46 10.58
CA SER A 126 52.60 -19.45 11.47
C SER A 126 54.13 -19.31 11.60
N HIS A 127 54.59 -18.05 11.59
CA HIS A 127 55.60 -17.56 12.54
C HIS A 127 55.28 -16.14 13.03
N GLN A 128 55.32 -15.97 14.36
CA GLN A 128 55.33 -14.72 15.10
C GLN A 128 56.74 -14.11 15.09
N HIS A 129 56.86 -12.79 15.12
CA HIS A 129 57.97 -12.12 15.81
C HIS A 129 57.48 -10.81 16.45
N ALA A 130 57.72 -10.71 17.76
CA ALA A 130 57.67 -9.50 18.55
C ALA A 130 59.10 -9.01 18.79
N HIS A 131 59.35 -7.70 18.69
CA HIS A 131 60.47 -7.05 19.36
C HIS A 131 60.09 -5.62 19.76
N ALA A 132 60.43 -5.29 21.01
CA ALA A 132 60.29 -3.99 21.65
C ALA A 132 61.68 -3.53 22.11
N HIS A 133 62.00 -2.24 21.93
CA HIS A 133 63.00 -1.42 22.66
C HIS A 133 62.68 0.05 22.30
N SER A 134 62.09 0.88 23.18
CA SER A 134 62.66 1.66 24.30
C SER A 134 63.43 2.95 23.91
N ALA A 135 62.72 4.07 24.07
CA ALA A 135 63.09 5.41 24.59
C ALA A 135 64.37 6.15 24.11
N SER A 136 64.15 7.36 23.56
CA SER A 136 64.75 8.59 24.11
C SER A 136 63.96 9.85 23.76
N ASP A 137 63.98 10.75 24.74
CA ASP A 137 63.40 12.07 24.91
C ASP A 137 63.38 13.03 23.71
N HIS A 138 62.26 13.76 23.56
CA HIS A 138 62.30 15.23 23.42
C HIS A 138 61.00 15.84 23.98
N ALA A 139 61.15 16.58 25.08
CA ALA A 139 60.14 17.44 25.65
C ALA A 139 60.18 18.82 24.98
N HIS A 140 59.03 19.32 24.54
CA HIS A 140 58.78 20.75 24.44
C HIS A 140 57.37 21.06 24.96
N ALA A 141 57.34 21.88 26.01
CA ALA A 141 56.15 22.46 26.60
C ALA A 141 56.07 23.94 26.21
N HIS A 142 54.98 24.35 25.57
CA HIS A 142 54.43 25.72 25.55
C HIS A 142 52.91 25.56 25.35
N SER A 143 52.10 25.65 26.40
CA SER A 143 51.43 26.86 26.90
C SER A 143 50.34 27.40 25.95
N ALA A 144 49.12 27.41 26.48
CA ALA A 144 47.86 27.84 25.92
C ALA A 144 47.86 29.11 25.06
N SER A 145 47.13 29.06 23.96
CA SER A 145 46.25 30.15 23.52
C SER A 145 45.15 29.57 22.62
N ASP A 146 43.92 29.59 23.12
CA ASP A 146 42.69 29.51 22.34
C ASP A 146 42.79 30.42 21.11
N HIS A 147 42.60 29.86 19.92
CA HIS A 147 42.09 30.58 18.77
C HIS A 147 41.13 29.67 18.01
N ASP A 148 39.87 29.74 18.42
CA ASP A 148 38.70 29.38 17.62
C ASP A 148 38.72 30.19 16.32
N HIS A 149 39.00 29.52 15.20
CA HIS A 149 38.67 30.04 13.89
C HIS A 149 37.36 29.41 13.41
N HIS A 150 36.26 30.04 13.83
CA HIS A 150 34.96 29.90 13.19
C HIS A 150 35.05 30.37 11.73
N HIS A 151 35.23 29.45 10.80
CA HIS A 151 34.84 29.68 9.41
C HIS A 151 33.33 29.50 9.29
N ALA A 152 32.60 30.59 9.53
CA ALA A 152 31.18 30.71 9.19
C ALA A 152 31.04 30.76 7.66
N HIS A 153 31.00 29.59 7.02
CA HIS A 153 30.40 29.48 5.70
C HIS A 153 28.89 29.54 5.88
N ALA A 154 28.36 30.77 5.79
CA ALA A 154 26.93 31.01 5.63
C ALA A 154 26.51 30.52 4.23
N HIS A 155 26.32 29.20 4.11
CA HIS A 155 25.48 28.65 3.06
C HIS A 155 24.04 28.97 3.44
N GLY A 156 23.54 30.11 2.95
CA GLY A 156 22.13 30.44 2.96
C GLY A 156 21.40 29.46 2.05
N HIS A 157 21.21 28.22 2.52
CA HIS A 157 20.15 27.36 2.01
C HIS A 157 18.85 28.05 2.43
N HIS A 158 18.27 28.82 1.52
CA HIS A 158 16.90 29.28 1.64
C HIS A 158 16.00 28.05 1.61
N HIS A 159 15.79 27.44 2.78
CA HIS A 159 14.74 26.47 2.96
C HIS A 159 13.38 27.19 2.76
N PRO A 160 12.39 26.53 2.11
CA PRO A 160 11.04 27.05 2.04
C PRO A 160 10.52 27.44 3.44
N PRO A 161 9.57 28.38 3.57
CA PRO A 161 9.00 28.73 4.86
C PRO A 161 8.39 27.48 5.51
N HIS A 162 9.04 26.94 6.54
CA HIS A 162 8.52 25.82 7.32
C HIS A 162 7.30 26.29 8.12
N ARG A 163 6.10 25.88 7.68
CA ARG A 163 4.83 26.15 8.36
C ARG A 163 4.53 25.06 9.38
N ASN A 164 4.03 25.45 10.54
CA ASN A 164 3.48 24.52 11.52
C ASN A 164 1.98 24.28 11.25
N LEU A 165 1.35 23.35 11.99
CA LEU A 165 -0.07 23.07 11.85
C LEU A 165 -0.95 24.33 12.07
N PRO A 166 -0.77 25.13 13.15
CA PRO A 166 -1.50 26.38 13.35
C PRO A 166 -1.45 27.36 12.16
N ASP A 167 -0.29 27.53 11.53
CA ASP A 167 -0.11 28.40 10.37
C ASP A 167 -0.97 27.90 9.19
N ILE A 168 -0.98 26.59 8.96
CA ILE A 168 -1.77 25.95 7.90
C ILE A 168 -3.28 26.06 8.21
N GLU A 169 -3.69 25.83 9.46
CA GLU A 169 -5.09 25.99 9.85
C GLU A 169 -5.57 27.42 9.64
N ALA A 170 -4.73 28.42 9.93
CA ALA A 170 -5.03 29.83 9.70
C ALA A 170 -5.19 30.14 8.20
N ILE A 171 -4.31 29.63 7.33
CA ILE A 171 -4.41 29.80 5.86
C ILE A 171 -5.73 29.24 5.34
N ILE A 172 -6.08 28.01 5.73
CA ILE A 172 -7.30 27.34 5.25
C ILE A 172 -8.55 28.06 5.77
N THR A 173 -8.57 28.42 7.06
CA THR A 173 -9.74 29.05 7.69
C THR A 173 -9.98 30.48 7.22
N ALA A 174 -8.92 31.21 6.85
CA ALA A 174 -9.02 32.55 6.29
C ALA A 174 -9.44 32.57 4.81
N SER A 175 -9.39 31.42 4.13
CA SER A 175 -9.75 31.30 2.70
C SER A 175 -11.25 31.40 2.44
N THR A 176 -11.61 31.62 1.18
CA THR A 176 -13.02 31.59 0.71
C THR A 176 -13.41 30.24 0.10
N LEU A 177 -12.70 29.17 0.46
CA LEU A 177 -13.03 27.80 0.06
C LEU A 177 -14.35 27.36 0.69
N PRO A 178 -15.13 26.47 0.04
CA PRO A 178 -16.32 25.88 0.64
C PRO A 178 -16.03 25.19 1.99
N GLU A 179 -16.94 25.30 2.95
CA GLU A 179 -16.76 24.77 4.32
C GLU A 179 -16.41 23.28 4.33
N GLN A 180 -17.03 22.49 3.45
CA GLN A 180 -16.74 21.06 3.33
C GLN A 180 -15.30 20.78 2.88
N VAL A 181 -14.73 21.63 2.01
CA VAL A 181 -13.34 21.53 1.55
C VAL A 181 -12.41 21.87 2.70
N GLN A 182 -12.63 23.01 3.38
CA GLN A 182 -11.83 23.41 4.54
C GLN A 182 -11.80 22.31 5.61
N ARG A 183 -12.98 21.79 5.98
CA ARG A 183 -13.11 20.72 6.98
C ARG A 183 -12.35 19.46 6.59
N THR A 184 -12.44 19.03 5.33
CA THR A 184 -11.72 17.85 4.84
C THR A 184 -10.21 18.08 4.81
N SER A 185 -9.74 19.23 4.34
CA SER A 185 -8.30 19.57 4.32
C SER A 185 -7.72 19.59 5.74
N LEU A 186 -8.39 20.23 6.69
CA LEU A 186 -7.98 20.27 8.09
C LEU A 186 -7.93 18.87 8.71
N ALA A 187 -8.90 18.00 8.38
CA ALA A 187 -8.90 16.61 8.86
C ALA A 187 -7.69 15.82 8.35
N ILE A 188 -7.30 16.01 7.07
CA ILE A 188 -6.11 15.36 6.49
C ILE A 188 -4.84 15.88 7.18
N PHE A 189 -4.70 17.19 7.36
CA PHE A 189 -3.55 17.77 8.05
C PHE A 189 -3.43 17.32 9.50
N ARG A 190 -4.55 17.24 10.23
CA ARG A 190 -4.57 16.72 11.61
C ARG A 190 -4.14 15.26 11.67
N LYS A 191 -4.61 14.42 10.76
CA LYS A 191 -4.22 13.00 10.68
C LYS A 191 -2.70 12.85 10.54
N LEU A 192 -2.10 13.69 9.71
CA LEU A 192 -0.65 13.73 9.52
C LEU A 192 0.07 14.26 10.76
N ALA A 193 -0.42 15.38 11.34
CA ALA A 193 0.17 15.98 12.54
C ALA A 193 0.15 15.01 13.73
N GLU A 194 -0.94 14.25 13.91
CA GLU A 194 -1.05 13.20 14.94
C GLU A 194 0.02 12.11 14.78
N ALA A 195 0.30 11.70 13.55
CA ALA A 195 1.32 10.70 13.26
C ALA A 195 2.73 11.25 13.51
N GLU A 196 3.03 12.45 13.02
CA GLU A 196 4.30 13.14 13.24
C GLU A 196 4.55 13.40 14.73
N ALA A 197 3.55 13.89 15.46
CA ALA A 197 3.59 14.09 16.91
C ALA A 197 3.99 12.81 17.65
N LYS A 198 3.39 11.69 17.28
CA LYS A 198 3.68 10.38 17.87
C LYS A 198 5.10 9.90 17.54
N VAL A 199 5.53 10.02 16.28
CA VAL A 199 6.88 9.63 15.84
C VAL A 199 7.95 10.48 16.54
N HIS A 200 7.70 11.77 16.72
CA HIS A 200 8.64 12.70 17.34
C HIS A 200 8.51 12.82 18.86
N GLY A 201 7.50 12.19 19.46
CA GLY A 201 7.23 12.27 20.90
C GLY A 201 6.90 13.68 21.39
N LYS A 202 6.21 14.48 20.56
CA LYS A 202 5.85 15.88 20.86
C LYS A 202 4.34 16.08 20.86
N PRO A 203 3.82 17.13 21.51
CA PRO A 203 2.44 17.58 21.33
C PRO A 203 2.13 17.93 19.86
N VAL A 204 0.89 17.73 19.41
CA VAL A 204 0.45 17.95 18.02
C VAL A 204 0.61 19.41 17.58
N ASP A 205 0.42 20.34 18.51
CA ASP A 205 0.59 21.78 18.33
C ASP A 205 2.05 22.23 18.20
N GLU A 206 3.02 21.40 18.60
CA GLU A 206 4.46 21.65 18.48
C GLU A 206 5.11 20.90 17.30
N VAL A 207 4.30 20.26 16.45
CA VAL A 207 4.79 19.55 15.26
C VAL A 207 5.22 20.57 14.20
N HIS A 208 6.49 20.50 13.84
CA HIS A 208 7.02 21.12 12.63
C HIS A 208 7.04 20.07 11.53
N PHE A 209 6.35 20.34 10.43
CA PHE A 209 6.40 19.47 9.28
C PHE A 209 7.73 19.68 8.55
N HIS A 210 8.63 18.71 8.69
CA HIS A 210 9.94 18.75 8.03
C HIS A 210 9.84 18.46 6.52
N GLU A 211 8.80 17.72 6.11
CA GLU A 211 8.59 17.30 4.71
C GLU A 211 7.21 17.67 4.15
N VAL A 212 6.25 18.06 5.00
CA VAL A 212 4.82 18.17 4.62
C VAL A 212 4.18 19.53 4.91
N GLY A 213 4.99 20.51 5.36
CA GLY A 213 4.57 21.89 5.63
C GLY A 213 4.91 22.86 4.50
N ALA A 214 5.51 22.33 3.42
CA ALA A 214 5.83 23.08 2.23
C ALA A 214 4.58 23.28 1.35
N THR A 215 4.67 24.24 0.44
CA THR A 215 3.54 24.67 -0.40
C THR A 215 3.02 23.53 -1.29
N ASP A 216 3.88 22.60 -1.70
CA ASP A 216 3.52 21.37 -2.44
C ASP A 216 2.48 20.52 -1.70
N SER A 217 2.69 20.29 -0.41
CA SER A 217 1.82 19.47 0.44
C SER A 217 0.48 20.15 0.73
N ILE A 218 0.48 21.49 0.83
CA ILE A 218 -0.75 22.28 0.92
C ILE A 218 -1.57 22.13 -0.36
N VAL A 219 -0.93 22.27 -1.52
CA VAL A 219 -1.58 22.11 -2.82
C VAL A 219 -2.14 20.70 -2.99
N ASP A 220 -1.38 19.67 -2.61
CA ASP A 220 -1.80 18.27 -2.66
C ASP A 220 -3.02 18.00 -1.77
N ILE A 221 -2.97 18.38 -0.49
CA ILE A 221 -4.04 18.08 0.47
C ILE A 221 -5.30 18.90 0.20
N VAL A 222 -5.15 20.21 -0.06
CA VAL A 222 -6.30 21.07 -0.35
C VAL A 222 -6.88 20.73 -1.71
N GLY A 223 -6.04 20.49 -2.71
CA GLY A 223 -6.49 20.05 -4.03
C GLY A 223 -7.20 18.69 -3.98
N ALA A 224 -6.74 17.74 -3.16
CA ALA A 224 -7.41 16.46 -2.96
C ALA A 224 -8.83 16.66 -2.42
N ALA A 225 -9.01 17.54 -1.44
CA ALA A 225 -10.32 17.89 -0.89
C ALA A 225 -11.23 18.59 -1.93
N ILE A 226 -10.68 19.55 -2.69
CA ILE A 226 -11.41 20.25 -3.76
C ILE A 226 -11.92 19.23 -4.79
N CYS A 227 -11.03 18.39 -5.32
CA CYS A 227 -11.36 17.40 -6.35
C CYS A 227 -12.36 16.37 -5.83
N TYR A 228 -12.18 15.86 -4.60
CA TYR A 228 -13.09 14.90 -3.98
C TYR A 228 -14.52 15.45 -3.90
N HIS A 229 -14.68 16.68 -3.38
CA HIS A 229 -15.98 17.31 -3.24
C HIS A 229 -16.59 17.73 -4.59
N HIS A 230 -15.76 18.13 -5.55
CA HIS A 230 -16.23 18.46 -6.91
C HIS A 230 -16.83 17.25 -7.63
N LEU A 231 -16.25 16.05 -7.44
CA LEU A 231 -16.76 14.82 -8.07
C LEU A 231 -18.14 14.42 -7.55
N GLY A 232 -18.57 14.92 -6.39
CA GLY A 232 -19.88 14.66 -5.81
C GLY A 232 -20.15 13.16 -5.66
N VAL A 233 -19.25 12.45 -4.99
CA VAL A 233 -19.38 11.02 -4.67
C VAL A 233 -19.98 10.84 -3.28
N ASP A 234 -20.71 9.76 -3.10
CA ASP A 234 -21.35 9.42 -1.81
C ASP A 234 -20.34 8.82 -0.81
N ALA A 235 -19.31 8.13 -1.32
CA ALA A 235 -18.26 7.50 -0.51
C ALA A 235 -16.97 7.27 -1.31
N ALA A 236 -15.85 7.13 -0.58
CA ALA A 236 -14.56 6.68 -1.12
C ALA A 236 -14.16 5.31 -0.54
N TRP A 237 -13.81 4.38 -1.41
CA TRP A 237 -13.35 3.02 -1.08
C TRP A 237 -11.92 2.81 -1.62
N ALA A 238 -11.17 1.85 -1.09
CA ALA A 238 -9.84 1.52 -1.62
C ALA A 238 -9.51 0.03 -1.56
N SER A 239 -8.59 -0.43 -2.41
CA SER A 239 -7.90 -1.72 -2.22
C SER A 239 -6.87 -1.64 -1.08
N PRO A 240 -6.32 -2.77 -0.59
CA PRO A 240 -5.18 -2.72 0.32
C PRO A 240 -4.03 -1.87 -0.25
N VAL A 241 -3.40 -1.08 0.61
CA VAL A 241 -2.43 -0.05 0.17
C VAL A 241 -1.02 -0.65 0.06
N GLU A 242 -0.42 -0.57 -1.12
CA GLU A 242 0.99 -0.98 -1.30
C GLU A 242 1.95 0.07 -0.76
N LEU A 243 2.88 -0.35 0.10
CA LEU A 243 3.83 0.55 0.77
C LEU A 243 5.23 0.53 0.15
N GLY A 244 5.55 -0.49 -0.65
CA GLY A 244 6.88 -0.72 -1.18
C GLY A 244 7.79 -1.40 -0.16
N GLY A 245 9.09 -1.12 -0.23
CA GLY A 245 10.10 -1.73 0.62
C GLY A 245 11.45 -1.03 0.52
N GLY A 246 12.46 -1.55 1.22
CA GLY A 246 13.81 -0.98 1.20
C GLY A 246 14.01 0.22 2.13
N LEU A 247 14.87 1.14 1.69
CA LEU A 247 15.24 2.35 2.43
C LEU A 247 14.95 3.58 1.56
N VAL A 248 14.50 4.66 2.19
CA VAL A 248 14.27 5.97 1.55
C VAL A 248 15.14 7.03 2.22
N ARG A 249 15.70 7.96 1.45
CA ARG A 249 16.40 9.13 1.99
C ARG A 249 15.40 10.27 2.15
N CYS A 250 15.30 10.80 3.35
CA CYS A 250 14.42 11.90 3.70
C CYS A 250 15.16 12.92 4.59
N ALA A 251 14.49 13.97 5.09
CA ALA A 251 15.12 15.00 5.92
C ALA A 251 15.73 14.42 7.21
N HIS A 252 15.23 13.26 7.63
CA HIS A 252 15.69 12.52 8.80
C HIS A 252 16.78 11.48 8.49
N GLY A 253 17.33 11.49 7.27
CA GLY A 253 18.36 10.55 6.82
C GLY A 253 17.78 9.34 6.10
N LEU A 254 18.43 8.18 6.22
CA LEU A 254 17.94 6.93 5.63
C LEU A 254 16.92 6.27 6.57
N MET A 255 15.70 6.11 6.07
CA MET A 255 14.57 5.54 6.79
C MET A 255 14.09 4.23 6.17
N PRO A 256 13.61 3.26 6.97
CA PRO A 256 12.96 2.08 6.44
C PRO A 256 11.65 2.45 5.75
N VAL A 257 11.27 1.69 4.72
CA VAL A 257 9.97 1.80 4.06
C VAL A 257 9.00 0.77 4.66
N PRO A 258 7.78 1.17 5.07
CA PRO A 258 7.24 2.53 5.04
C PRO A 258 7.91 3.45 6.05
N ALA A 259 8.01 4.74 5.71
CA ALA A 259 8.47 5.77 6.63
C ALA A 259 7.64 5.77 7.93
N PRO A 260 8.20 6.18 9.09
CA PRO A 260 7.52 6.10 10.38
C PRO A 260 6.15 6.80 10.42
N ALA A 261 6.03 7.99 9.83
CA ALA A 261 4.74 8.71 9.76
C ALA A 261 3.71 7.92 8.94
N THR A 262 4.08 7.43 7.75
CA THR A 262 3.24 6.55 6.92
C THR A 262 2.78 5.30 7.68
N ALA A 263 3.70 4.67 8.42
CA ALA A 263 3.39 3.48 9.22
C ALA A 263 2.37 3.76 10.32
N GLU A 264 2.44 4.94 10.96
CA GLU A 264 1.48 5.33 11.99
C GLU A 264 0.11 5.71 11.42
N ILE A 265 0.08 6.47 10.32
CA ILE A 265 -1.18 6.87 9.66
C ILE A 265 -1.99 5.64 9.23
N LEU A 266 -1.32 4.62 8.70
CA LEU A 266 -1.94 3.40 8.17
C LEU A 266 -2.13 2.30 9.22
N SER A 267 -1.91 2.59 10.50
CA SER A 267 -2.17 1.63 11.58
C SER A 267 -3.65 1.20 11.58
N GLY A 268 -3.89 -0.10 11.45
CA GLY A 268 -5.24 -0.68 11.36
C GLY A 268 -5.87 -0.66 9.95
N ILE A 269 -5.18 -0.10 8.94
CA ILE A 269 -5.60 -0.13 7.53
C ILE A 269 -4.96 -1.35 6.83
N PRO A 270 -5.68 -2.08 5.96
CA PRO A 270 -5.10 -3.17 5.18
C PRO A 270 -4.00 -2.69 4.23
N THR A 271 -2.81 -3.28 4.30
CA THR A 271 -1.64 -2.92 3.47
C THR A 271 -0.96 -4.12 2.85
N THR A 272 -0.28 -3.93 1.72
CA THR A 272 0.69 -4.86 1.13
C THR A 272 2.09 -4.23 1.12
N ARG A 273 3.13 -5.04 0.97
CA ARG A 273 4.54 -4.60 1.01
C ARG A 273 5.40 -5.39 0.03
N GLY A 274 6.52 -4.80 -0.35
CA GLY A 274 7.59 -5.46 -1.09
C GLY A 274 7.37 -5.51 -2.60
N ALA A 275 6.41 -4.75 -3.14
CA ALA A 275 6.16 -4.73 -4.57
C ALA A 275 7.29 -4.03 -5.36
N THR A 276 7.98 -3.07 -4.74
CA THR A 276 9.21 -2.44 -5.27
C THR A 276 10.18 -2.11 -4.11
N PRO A 277 11.50 -1.94 -4.35
CA PRO A 277 12.47 -1.64 -3.30
C PRO A 277 12.56 -0.14 -2.94
N HIS A 278 11.48 0.61 -3.14
CA HIS A 278 11.38 2.03 -2.79
C HIS A 278 10.03 2.32 -2.13
N GLU A 279 9.89 3.50 -1.53
CA GLU A 279 8.58 3.99 -1.05
C GLU A 279 7.61 4.18 -2.23
N THR A 280 6.40 3.62 -2.08
CA THR A 280 5.30 3.76 -3.04
C THR A 280 4.12 4.55 -2.48
N THR A 281 3.94 4.59 -1.15
CA THR A 281 2.94 5.42 -0.50
C THR A 281 3.63 6.42 0.42
N THR A 282 3.48 7.71 0.12
CA THR A 282 4.07 8.79 0.92
C THR A 282 3.19 9.13 2.13
N PRO A 283 3.71 9.84 3.15
CA PRO A 283 2.90 10.29 4.29
C PRO A 283 1.64 11.07 3.86
N THR A 284 1.77 11.96 2.88
CA THR A 284 0.65 12.74 2.32
C THR A 284 -0.41 11.84 1.68
N GLY A 285 0.01 10.88 0.85
CA GLY A 285 -0.92 9.91 0.25
C GLY A 285 -1.62 9.07 1.32
N ALA A 286 -0.88 8.57 2.30
CA ALA A 286 -1.45 7.83 3.42
C ALA A 286 -2.50 8.65 4.20
N ALA A 287 -2.23 9.93 4.46
CA ALA A 287 -3.15 10.82 5.18
C ALA A 287 -4.45 11.06 4.39
N ILE A 288 -4.34 11.28 3.08
CA ILE A 288 -5.48 11.44 2.17
C ILE A 288 -6.35 10.16 2.19
N LEU A 289 -5.74 8.99 2.01
CA LEU A 289 -6.46 7.70 2.03
C LEU A 289 -7.14 7.48 3.38
N ALA A 290 -6.39 7.60 4.48
CA ALA A 290 -6.91 7.32 5.82
C ALA A 290 -8.04 8.28 6.24
N THR A 291 -8.14 9.45 5.62
CA THR A 291 -9.19 10.44 5.90
C THR A 291 -10.40 10.29 4.99
N LEU A 292 -10.19 10.08 3.68
CA LEU A 292 -11.27 10.05 2.70
C LEU A 292 -11.94 8.68 2.57
N VAL A 293 -11.19 7.60 2.78
CA VAL A 293 -11.66 6.24 2.53
C VAL A 293 -12.46 5.70 3.70
N SER A 294 -13.72 5.38 3.46
CA SER A 294 -14.62 4.78 4.46
C SER A 294 -14.58 3.25 4.46
N ARG A 295 -14.03 2.62 3.41
CA ARG A 295 -13.98 1.16 3.28
C ARG A 295 -12.78 0.66 2.48
N PHE A 296 -12.07 -0.33 3.02
CA PHE A 296 -11.02 -1.06 2.33
C PHE A 296 -11.51 -2.45 1.88
N THR A 297 -11.29 -2.81 0.61
CA THR A 297 -11.66 -4.12 0.05
C THR A 297 -10.81 -4.50 -1.16
N ALA A 298 -10.29 -5.73 -1.18
CA ALA A 298 -9.50 -6.23 -2.30
C ALA A 298 -10.35 -6.62 -3.53
N ALA A 299 -11.65 -6.81 -3.37
CA ALA A 299 -12.56 -7.28 -4.42
C ALA A 299 -13.89 -6.52 -4.38
N PRO A 300 -13.91 -5.22 -4.76
CA PRO A 300 -15.13 -4.45 -4.80
C PRO A 300 -16.08 -5.01 -5.87
N ARG A 301 -17.37 -5.15 -5.52
CA ARG A 301 -18.43 -5.36 -6.52
C ARG A 301 -18.96 -3.99 -6.91
N MET A 302 -18.53 -3.50 -8.06
CA MET A 302 -18.86 -2.16 -8.56
C MET A 302 -18.97 -2.15 -10.08
N ALA A 303 -19.82 -1.27 -10.61
CA ALA A 303 -19.90 -0.97 -12.04
C ALA A 303 -19.08 0.30 -12.33
N VAL A 304 -17.93 0.13 -12.98
CA VAL A 304 -17.02 1.25 -13.29
C VAL A 304 -17.62 2.12 -14.40
N GLN A 305 -17.73 3.43 -14.15
CA GLN A 305 -18.19 4.43 -15.11
C GLN A 305 -17.02 5.12 -15.81
N ARG A 306 -16.00 5.52 -15.04
CA ARG A 306 -14.78 6.17 -15.55
C ARG A 306 -13.58 5.67 -14.79
N THR A 307 -12.41 5.71 -15.44
CA THR A 307 -11.13 5.39 -14.83
C THR A 307 -10.16 6.52 -15.11
N GLY A 308 -9.53 7.02 -14.05
CA GLY A 308 -8.46 8.01 -14.11
C GLY A 308 -7.13 7.39 -13.66
N TYR A 309 -6.04 7.88 -14.23
CA TYR A 309 -4.68 7.45 -13.88
C TYR A 309 -3.83 8.65 -13.51
N GLY A 310 -3.26 8.61 -12.30
CA GLY A 310 -2.26 9.56 -11.83
C GLY A 310 -0.87 8.97 -11.94
N VAL A 311 -0.01 9.60 -12.73
CA VAL A 311 1.32 9.11 -13.08
C VAL A 311 2.36 9.64 -12.09
N GLY A 312 3.00 8.73 -11.36
CA GLY A 312 4.08 9.08 -10.43
C GLY A 312 5.42 9.33 -11.12
N HIS A 313 6.31 10.06 -10.45
CA HIS A 313 7.57 10.50 -11.05
C HIS A 313 8.60 9.38 -11.26
N ARG A 314 8.64 8.37 -10.39
CA ARG A 314 9.62 7.27 -10.46
C ARG A 314 9.30 6.29 -11.60
N ASP A 315 10.33 5.72 -12.22
CA ASP A 315 10.22 4.54 -13.08
C ASP A 315 10.65 3.30 -12.28
N THR A 316 9.76 2.32 -12.23
CA THR A 316 9.87 1.11 -11.40
C THR A 316 9.46 -0.10 -12.25
N GLU A 317 9.72 -1.32 -11.76
CA GLU A 317 9.28 -2.54 -12.47
C GLU A 317 7.75 -2.61 -12.57
N LEU A 318 7.05 -2.33 -11.47
CA LEU A 318 5.61 -2.06 -11.49
C LEU A 318 5.35 -0.65 -12.02
N PRO A 319 4.26 -0.43 -12.78
CA PRO A 319 3.94 0.91 -13.25
C PRO A 319 3.56 1.80 -12.07
N ASN A 320 4.37 2.84 -11.82
CA ASN A 320 4.16 3.81 -10.75
C ASN A 320 2.96 4.71 -11.07
N LEU A 321 1.76 4.20 -10.81
CA LEU A 321 0.48 4.80 -11.18
C LEU A 321 -0.53 4.60 -10.05
N LEU A 322 -1.29 5.65 -9.74
CA LEU A 322 -2.53 5.51 -8.99
C LEU A 322 -3.67 5.33 -9.99
N ARG A 323 -4.41 4.23 -9.89
CA ARG A 323 -5.64 4.02 -10.64
C ARG A 323 -6.84 4.36 -9.77
N VAL A 324 -7.74 5.18 -10.29
CA VAL A 324 -8.97 5.55 -9.58
C VAL A 324 -10.17 5.31 -10.48
N HIS A 325 -11.20 4.66 -9.92
CA HIS A 325 -12.45 4.41 -10.61
C HIS A 325 -13.55 5.30 -10.03
N LEU A 326 -14.28 5.99 -10.91
CA LEU A 326 -15.62 6.46 -10.59
C LEU A 326 -16.58 5.33 -10.90
N ALA A 327 -17.33 4.86 -9.90
CA ALA A 327 -18.14 3.66 -10.04
C ALA A 327 -19.49 3.78 -9.32
N GLU A 328 -20.43 2.94 -9.71
CA GLU A 328 -21.69 2.75 -8.99
C GLU A 328 -21.70 1.40 -8.27
N VAL A 329 -22.28 1.40 -7.07
CA VAL A 329 -22.58 0.18 -6.31
C VAL A 329 -24.08 0.11 -6.06
N ASP A 330 -24.64 -1.09 -6.27
CA ASP A 330 -26.07 -1.35 -6.15
C ASP A 330 -26.58 -1.09 -4.73
N ALA A 331 -27.76 -0.47 -4.63
CA ALA A 331 -28.38 -0.11 -3.36
C ALA A 331 -28.71 -1.31 -2.45
N THR A 332 -28.88 -2.51 -3.02
CA THR A 332 -29.02 -3.76 -2.26
C THR A 332 -27.74 -4.20 -1.54
N HIS A 333 -26.61 -3.54 -1.84
CA HIS A 333 -25.32 -3.63 -1.13
C HIS A 333 -24.97 -2.30 -0.43
N ALA A 334 -25.84 -1.29 -0.49
CA ALA A 334 -25.70 0.01 0.18
C ALA A 334 -26.35 0.05 1.57
N GLY A 335 -26.79 -1.09 2.11
CA GLY A 335 -27.33 -1.26 3.47
C GLY A 335 -26.32 -1.09 4.60
N LEU A 336 -25.46 -0.06 4.52
CA LEU A 336 -24.71 0.54 5.63
C LEU A 336 -24.78 2.07 5.64
N ALA A 337 -25.57 2.71 4.75
CA ALA A 337 -25.65 4.17 4.70
C ALA A 337 -27.05 4.67 4.30
N ALA A 338 -28.04 4.40 5.14
CA ALA A 338 -29.32 5.13 5.15
C ALA A 338 -30.01 5.00 6.52
N GLY A 339 -29.31 5.43 7.57
CA GLY A 339 -29.90 5.80 8.85
C GLY A 339 -29.34 7.18 9.18
N GLY A 340 -30.22 8.15 9.45
CA GLY A 340 -29.85 9.55 9.66
C GLY A 340 -28.77 9.71 10.72
N ALA A 341 -28.03 10.81 10.62
CA ALA A 341 -27.06 11.27 11.60
C ALA A 341 -27.67 11.27 13.02
N SER A 342 -27.49 10.15 13.71
CA SER A 342 -27.23 10.12 15.13
C SER A 342 -25.81 9.62 15.24
N ALA A 343 -24.95 10.43 15.85
CA ALA A 343 -23.64 10.01 16.27
C ALA A 343 -23.79 8.86 17.27
N THR A 344 -23.87 7.62 16.78
CA THR A 344 -23.42 6.49 17.56
C THR A 344 -21.96 6.35 17.24
N ALA A 345 -21.14 6.88 18.14
CA ALA A 345 -19.76 6.47 18.32
C ALA A 345 -19.62 4.97 18.03
N PHE A 346 -18.50 4.55 17.43
CA PHE A 346 -18.00 3.22 17.75
C PHE A 346 -18.11 3.09 19.27
N PRO A 347 -18.82 2.09 19.83
CA PRO A 347 -18.92 1.97 21.27
C PRO A 347 -17.53 1.61 21.80
N THR A 348 -16.73 2.64 22.05
CA THR A 348 -15.66 2.63 23.02
C THR A 348 -16.36 2.48 24.36
N SER A 349 -16.35 1.24 24.87
CA SER A 349 -16.99 0.79 26.10
C SER A 349 -18.53 0.75 26.11
N GLY A 350 -19.07 -0.38 25.68
CA GLY A 350 -20.47 -0.78 25.86
C GLY A 350 -20.68 -2.11 25.16
N THR A 351 -21.07 -3.14 25.90
CA THR A 351 -21.12 -4.54 25.46
C THR A 351 -22.05 -4.75 24.25
N ALA A 352 -21.53 -4.57 23.03
CA ALA A 352 -22.12 -5.21 21.86
C ALA A 352 -22.11 -6.72 22.12
N ALA A 353 -23.26 -7.38 21.92
CA ALA A 353 -23.34 -8.82 22.11
C ALA A 353 -22.27 -9.47 21.20
N PRO A 354 -21.43 -10.39 21.72
CA PRO A 354 -20.45 -11.08 20.90
C PRO A 354 -21.15 -11.71 19.69
N LEU A 355 -20.55 -11.58 18.51
CA LEU A 355 -21.07 -12.24 17.31
C LEU A 355 -21.24 -13.74 17.59
N PRO A 356 -22.35 -14.35 17.13
CA PRO A 356 -22.56 -15.79 17.28
C PRO A 356 -21.34 -16.55 16.75
N THR A 357 -20.71 -17.31 17.63
CA THR A 357 -19.49 -18.06 17.33
C THR A 357 -19.80 -19.55 17.43
N GLU A 358 -19.62 -20.26 16.32
CA GLU A 358 -19.75 -21.72 16.27
C GLU A 358 -18.35 -22.33 16.29
N PRO A 359 -18.01 -23.13 17.32
CA PRO A 359 -16.73 -23.80 17.34
C PRO A 359 -16.72 -24.95 16.31
N ALA A 360 -15.67 -24.97 15.48
CA ALA A 360 -15.53 -25.90 14.38
C ALA A 360 -14.13 -26.52 14.31
N ARG A 361 -13.97 -27.47 13.39
CA ARG A 361 -12.71 -28.16 13.10
C ARG A 361 -12.45 -28.17 11.62
N LEU A 362 -11.27 -27.69 11.24
CA LEU A 362 -10.71 -27.86 9.91
C LEU A 362 -9.84 -29.13 9.89
N LEU A 363 -10.30 -30.14 9.16
CA LEU A 363 -9.58 -31.40 8.94
C LEU A 363 -8.85 -31.33 7.61
N GLN A 364 -7.54 -31.56 7.62
CA GLN A 364 -6.72 -31.51 6.41
C GLN A 364 -5.88 -32.77 6.23
N CYS A 365 -5.83 -33.26 5.00
CA CYS A 365 -4.90 -34.32 4.59
C CYS A 365 -4.34 -34.05 3.19
N ASN A 366 -3.08 -34.40 2.97
CA ASN A 366 -2.45 -34.33 1.66
C ASN A 366 -2.45 -35.72 1.04
N ILE A 367 -2.84 -35.80 -0.24
CA ILE A 367 -3.03 -37.06 -0.97
C ILE A 367 -2.33 -36.96 -2.33
N ASP A 368 -1.32 -37.82 -2.55
CA ASP A 368 -0.55 -37.91 -3.80
C ASP A 368 -0.84 -39.18 -4.62
N ASP A 369 -1.74 -40.04 -4.14
CA ASP A 369 -2.02 -41.38 -4.67
C ASP A 369 -3.51 -41.64 -4.96
N MET A 370 -4.33 -40.58 -5.10
CA MET A 370 -5.70 -40.65 -5.61
C MET A 370 -5.86 -39.82 -6.89
N THR A 371 -6.74 -40.28 -7.77
CA THR A 371 -7.14 -39.51 -8.96
C THR A 371 -8.16 -38.43 -8.61
N ALA A 372 -8.32 -37.45 -9.50
CA ALA A 372 -9.34 -36.40 -9.35
C ALA A 372 -10.77 -36.97 -9.28
N GLU A 373 -11.06 -38.04 -10.03
CA GLU A 373 -12.37 -38.72 -9.99
C GLU A 373 -12.66 -39.32 -8.62
N GLN A 374 -11.66 -39.99 -8.02
CA GLN A 374 -11.81 -40.57 -6.68
C GLN A 374 -11.99 -39.49 -5.61
N LEU A 375 -11.26 -38.37 -5.73
CA LEU A 375 -11.42 -37.22 -4.85
C LEU A 375 -12.80 -36.57 -5.01
N ALA A 376 -13.33 -36.46 -6.23
CA ALA A 376 -14.68 -35.94 -6.47
C ALA A 376 -15.75 -36.80 -5.78
N VAL A 377 -15.67 -38.13 -5.90
CA VAL A 377 -16.57 -39.04 -5.18
C VAL A 377 -16.43 -38.90 -3.67
N ALA A 378 -15.20 -38.74 -3.16
CA ALA A 378 -14.99 -38.51 -1.73
C ALA A 378 -15.63 -37.20 -1.26
N MET A 379 -15.51 -36.11 -2.04
CA MET A 379 -16.15 -34.83 -1.74
C MET A 379 -17.68 -34.96 -1.67
N GLU A 380 -18.30 -35.64 -2.63
CA GLU A 380 -19.75 -35.88 -2.63
C GLU A 380 -20.19 -36.61 -1.36
N GLN A 381 -19.52 -37.71 -1.00
CA GLN A 381 -19.82 -38.48 0.21
C GLN A 381 -19.65 -37.65 1.50
N LEU A 382 -18.63 -36.79 1.56
CA LEU A 382 -18.38 -35.94 2.73
C LEU A 382 -19.43 -34.83 2.85
N MET A 383 -19.82 -34.21 1.73
CA MET A 383 -20.87 -33.19 1.68
C MET A 383 -22.25 -33.79 2.01
N GLU A 384 -22.60 -34.95 1.46
CA GLU A 384 -23.82 -35.70 1.79
C GLU A 384 -23.89 -36.10 3.27
N ALA A 385 -22.74 -36.44 3.87
CA ALA A 385 -22.64 -36.72 5.30
C ALA A 385 -22.75 -35.46 6.19
N GLY A 386 -22.99 -34.28 5.62
CA GLY A 386 -23.25 -33.03 6.33
C GLY A 386 -21.99 -32.26 6.70
N ALA A 387 -20.90 -32.39 5.94
CA ALA A 387 -19.76 -31.47 6.10
C ALA A 387 -20.22 -30.02 5.88
N MET A 388 -19.65 -29.08 6.63
CA MET A 388 -20.00 -27.66 6.48
C MET A 388 -19.42 -27.10 5.17
N ASP A 389 -18.22 -27.56 4.81
CA ASP A 389 -17.51 -27.22 3.57
C ASP A 389 -16.44 -28.27 3.27
N VAL A 390 -16.15 -28.50 1.99
CA VAL A 390 -15.04 -29.36 1.53
C VAL A 390 -14.41 -28.71 0.30
N HIS A 391 -13.10 -28.54 0.30
CA HIS A 391 -12.36 -28.01 -0.84
C HIS A 391 -11.00 -28.68 -1.04
N PHE A 392 -10.46 -28.48 -2.25
CA PHE A 392 -9.19 -29.05 -2.69
C PHE A 392 -8.19 -27.95 -3.05
N THR A 393 -6.95 -28.10 -2.57
CA THR A 393 -5.84 -27.20 -2.90
C THR A 393 -4.73 -28.01 -3.56
N PRO A 394 -4.27 -27.69 -4.77
CA PRO A 394 -3.13 -28.36 -5.38
C PRO A 394 -1.86 -28.04 -4.59
N VAL A 395 -1.07 -29.06 -4.28
CA VAL A 395 0.18 -28.91 -3.53
C VAL A 395 1.28 -29.78 -4.15
N MET A 396 2.54 -29.40 -3.94
CA MET A 396 3.69 -30.23 -4.29
C MET A 396 4.23 -30.92 -3.02
N MET A 397 4.40 -32.24 -3.09
CA MET A 397 4.95 -33.05 -2.00
C MET A 397 6.39 -33.50 -2.28
N LYS A 398 7.02 -34.11 -1.27
CA LYS A 398 8.38 -34.68 -1.37
C LYS A 398 8.51 -35.58 -2.60
N LYS A 399 9.74 -35.71 -3.13
CA LYS A 399 10.02 -36.42 -4.39
C LYS A 399 9.34 -35.80 -5.62
N GLY A 400 8.99 -34.51 -5.55
CA GLY A 400 8.41 -33.76 -6.67
C GLY A 400 7.03 -34.23 -7.10
N ARG A 401 6.25 -34.83 -6.18
CA ARG A 401 4.95 -35.41 -6.49
C ARG A 401 3.86 -34.35 -6.43
N PRO A 402 3.13 -34.08 -7.52
CA PRO A 402 1.88 -33.32 -7.46
C PRO A 402 0.87 -34.06 -6.60
N ALA A 403 0.17 -33.33 -5.75
CA ALA A 403 -0.77 -33.87 -4.77
C ALA A 403 -1.94 -32.90 -4.56
N THR A 404 -2.98 -33.37 -3.88
CA THR A 404 -4.13 -32.56 -3.48
C THR A 404 -4.22 -32.52 -1.95
N CYS A 405 -4.29 -31.31 -1.39
CA CYS A 405 -4.68 -31.10 -0.01
C CYS A 405 -6.21 -31.05 0.06
N VAL A 406 -6.81 -32.03 0.73
CA VAL A 406 -8.25 -32.05 1.05
C VAL A 406 -8.45 -31.31 2.35
N SER A 407 -9.34 -30.32 2.33
CA SER A 407 -9.72 -29.54 3.51
C SER A 407 -11.22 -29.69 3.76
N LEU A 408 -11.60 -30.20 4.92
CA LEU A 408 -12.97 -30.40 5.34
C LEU A 408 -13.26 -29.61 6.60
N LEU A 409 -14.35 -28.83 6.59
CA LEU A 409 -14.85 -28.11 7.74
C LEU A 409 -16.05 -28.84 8.36
N CYS A 410 -16.03 -29.05 9.68
CA CYS A 410 -17.13 -29.66 10.42
C CYS A 410 -17.31 -29.05 11.81
N ALA A 411 -18.47 -29.30 12.43
CA ALA A 411 -18.73 -28.91 13.82
C ALA A 411 -17.74 -29.58 14.79
N GLN A 412 -17.37 -28.90 15.89
CA GLN A 412 -16.40 -29.44 16.84
C GLN A 412 -16.76 -30.84 17.36
N GLY A 413 -18.04 -31.11 17.64
CA GLY A 413 -18.52 -32.41 18.11
C GLY A 413 -18.45 -33.53 17.07
N GLU A 414 -18.36 -33.19 15.78
CA GLU A 414 -18.40 -34.14 14.66
C GLU A 414 -17.00 -34.54 14.15
N GLN A 415 -15.93 -34.00 14.76
CA GLN A 415 -14.55 -34.23 14.35
C GLN A 415 -14.22 -35.72 14.14
N GLN A 416 -14.61 -36.56 15.09
CA GLN A 416 -14.33 -38.00 15.05
C GLN A 416 -15.09 -38.72 13.95
N ARG A 417 -16.32 -38.29 13.65
CA ARG A 417 -17.13 -38.85 12.55
C ARG A 417 -16.48 -38.53 11.21
N PHE A 418 -16.14 -37.27 10.98
CA PHE A 418 -15.52 -36.85 9.71
C PHE A 418 -14.09 -37.36 9.53
N ALA A 419 -13.31 -37.50 10.60
CA ALA A 419 -12.01 -38.16 10.51
C ALA A 419 -12.16 -39.61 10.01
N ARG A 420 -13.15 -40.37 10.52
CA ARG A 420 -13.43 -41.73 10.05
C ARG A 420 -13.89 -41.76 8.60
N LEU A 421 -14.71 -40.79 8.16
CA LEU A 421 -15.12 -40.69 6.76
C LEU A 421 -13.93 -40.38 5.84
N LEU A 422 -13.05 -39.45 6.23
CA LEU A 422 -11.83 -39.16 5.48
C LEU A 422 -10.93 -40.40 5.37
N PHE A 423 -10.72 -41.16 6.46
CA PHE A 423 -9.96 -42.41 6.38
C PHE A 423 -10.65 -43.49 5.54
N ARG A 424 -11.97 -43.50 5.47
CA ARG A 424 -12.74 -44.49 4.70
C ARG A 424 -12.78 -44.18 3.21
N HIS A 425 -12.89 -42.90 2.86
CA HIS A 425 -13.12 -42.46 1.48
C HIS A 425 -11.87 -41.88 0.81
N THR A 426 -10.74 -41.86 1.51
CA THR A 426 -9.46 -41.43 0.96
C THR A 426 -8.35 -42.41 1.31
N THR A 427 -7.20 -42.31 0.63
CA THR A 427 -5.99 -43.08 0.90
C THR A 427 -5.16 -42.50 2.05
N THR A 428 -5.61 -41.40 2.68
CA THR A 428 -4.80 -40.72 3.68
C THR A 428 -4.53 -41.62 4.89
N LEU A 429 -3.29 -41.56 5.38
CA LEU A 429 -2.87 -42.26 6.60
C LEU A 429 -2.91 -41.34 7.84
N GLY A 430 -3.16 -40.04 7.65
CA GLY A 430 -3.13 -39.09 8.76
C GLY A 430 -3.89 -37.81 8.42
N ILE A 431 -4.62 -37.31 9.42
CA ILE A 431 -5.43 -36.11 9.31
C ILE A 431 -4.91 -35.09 10.32
N LYS A 432 -4.63 -33.88 9.84
CA LYS A 432 -4.35 -32.72 10.70
C LYS A 432 -5.69 -32.10 11.08
N SER A 433 -5.89 -31.80 12.36
CA SER A 433 -7.12 -31.18 12.85
C SER A 433 -6.77 -29.85 13.51
N VAL A 434 -7.34 -28.76 13.00
CA VAL A 434 -7.13 -27.40 13.53
C VAL A 434 -8.43 -26.91 14.15
N PRO A 435 -8.44 -26.44 15.42
CA PRO A 435 -9.57 -25.73 15.98
C PRO A 435 -9.76 -24.40 15.27
N ILE A 436 -10.98 -24.09 14.85
CA ILE A 436 -11.32 -22.77 14.30
C ILE A 436 -12.63 -22.28 14.90
N ASP A 437 -12.72 -20.97 15.10
CA ASP A 437 -13.95 -20.30 15.50
C ASP A 437 -14.62 -19.72 14.26
N LYS A 438 -15.87 -20.10 14.04
CA LYS A 438 -16.66 -19.62 12.91
C LYS A 438 -17.64 -18.56 13.40
N LEU A 439 -17.36 -17.31 13.07
CA LEU A 439 -18.30 -16.22 13.30
C LEU A 439 -19.42 -16.30 12.25
N VAL A 440 -20.65 -16.49 12.70
CA VAL A 440 -21.81 -16.68 11.83
C VAL A 440 -22.85 -15.58 12.03
N LEU A 441 -23.47 -15.19 10.94
CA LEU A 441 -24.69 -14.38 11.00
C LEU A 441 -25.88 -15.30 11.22
N GLU A 442 -26.86 -14.81 11.97
CA GLU A 442 -28.16 -15.46 12.04
C GLU A 442 -28.76 -15.47 10.63
N THR A 443 -29.38 -16.58 10.22
CA THR A 443 -30.05 -16.65 8.93
C THR A 443 -31.49 -17.05 9.08
N ARG A 444 -32.38 -16.34 8.40
CA ARG A 444 -33.82 -16.61 8.35
C ARG A 444 -34.22 -16.91 6.90
N PHE A 445 -35.20 -17.78 6.72
CA PHE A 445 -35.75 -18.08 5.41
C PHE A 445 -37.17 -17.55 5.31
N GLU A 446 -37.47 -16.86 4.22
CA GLU A 446 -38.79 -16.31 3.93
C GLU A 446 -39.22 -16.69 2.53
N ARG A 447 -40.53 -16.79 2.29
CA ARG A 447 -41.06 -17.15 0.99
C ARG A 447 -41.51 -15.90 0.26
N LEU A 448 -40.99 -15.68 -0.95
CA LEU A 448 -41.37 -14.58 -1.83
C LEU A 448 -42.15 -15.14 -3.01
N GLU A 449 -43.37 -14.64 -3.19
CA GLU A 449 -44.17 -14.97 -4.37
C GLU A 449 -43.70 -14.13 -5.57
N THR A 450 -43.43 -14.77 -6.70
CA THR A 450 -43.00 -14.10 -7.94
C THR A 450 -43.89 -14.51 -9.10
N PRO A 451 -43.86 -13.77 -10.23
CA PRO A 451 -44.61 -14.16 -11.44
C PRO A 451 -44.22 -15.54 -12.01
N LEU A 452 -43.04 -16.05 -11.66
CA LEU A 452 -42.58 -17.39 -12.05
C LEU A 452 -42.96 -18.46 -11.02
N GLY A 453 -43.43 -18.05 -9.84
CA GLY A 453 -43.72 -18.94 -8.71
C GLY A 453 -42.99 -18.54 -7.44
N PRO A 454 -43.22 -19.27 -6.35
CA PRO A 454 -42.61 -19.00 -5.05
C PRO A 454 -41.10 -19.28 -5.07
N VAL A 455 -40.32 -18.39 -4.45
CA VAL A 455 -38.88 -18.58 -4.21
C VAL A 455 -38.56 -18.39 -2.73
N THR A 456 -37.70 -19.25 -2.19
CA THR A 456 -37.18 -19.10 -0.84
C THR A 456 -36.08 -18.05 -0.83
N MET A 457 -36.22 -17.05 0.04
CA MET A 457 -35.27 -15.99 0.29
C MET A 457 -34.50 -16.30 1.57
N LYS A 458 -33.18 -16.41 1.48
CA LYS A 458 -32.27 -16.47 2.61
C LYS A 458 -31.86 -15.07 3.03
N LEU A 459 -32.35 -14.65 4.20
CA LEU A 459 -31.97 -13.43 4.91
C LEU A 459 -30.79 -13.74 5.83
N ALA A 460 -29.75 -12.92 5.83
CA ALA A 460 -28.73 -12.94 6.88
C ALA A 460 -28.90 -11.68 7.74
N LEU A 461 -28.96 -11.88 9.05
CA LEU A 461 -29.25 -10.87 10.03
C LEU A 461 -28.00 -10.56 10.86
N LEU A 462 -27.84 -9.29 11.20
CA LEU A 462 -26.87 -8.80 12.17
C LEU A 462 -27.63 -7.96 13.19
N ASP A 463 -27.54 -8.32 14.46
CA ASP A 463 -28.25 -7.64 15.56
C ASP A 463 -29.77 -7.49 15.33
N GLY A 464 -30.38 -8.49 14.69
CA GLY A 464 -31.82 -8.52 14.36
C GLY A 464 -32.20 -7.75 13.09
N GLU A 465 -31.26 -7.04 12.46
CA GLU A 465 -31.49 -6.33 11.21
C GLU A 465 -31.09 -7.17 10.00
N VAL A 466 -31.90 -7.16 8.93
CA VAL A 466 -31.60 -7.88 7.68
C VAL A 466 -30.46 -7.17 6.95
N LEU A 467 -29.25 -7.73 7.05
CA LEU A 467 -28.06 -7.22 6.38
C LEU A 467 -28.05 -7.55 4.88
N ARG A 468 -28.54 -8.74 4.51
CA ARG A 468 -28.56 -9.22 3.12
C ARG A 468 -29.67 -10.22 2.89
N ALA A 469 -30.24 -10.21 1.69
CA ALA A 469 -31.28 -11.15 1.27
C ALA A 469 -30.95 -11.69 -0.13
N LYS A 470 -30.87 -13.01 -0.29
CA LYS A 470 -30.62 -13.67 -1.57
C LYS A 470 -31.62 -14.81 -1.79
N PRO A 471 -32.12 -15.05 -3.02
CA PRO A 471 -32.93 -16.22 -3.27
C PRO A 471 -32.07 -17.50 -3.25
N GLU A 472 -32.68 -18.61 -2.85
CA GLU A 472 -32.05 -19.93 -2.87
C GLU A 472 -31.85 -20.40 -4.31
N LEU A 473 -30.64 -20.90 -4.59
CA LEU A 473 -30.22 -21.23 -5.95
C LEU A 473 -31.01 -22.41 -6.53
N GLU A 474 -31.36 -23.39 -5.70
CA GLU A 474 -32.10 -24.57 -6.16
C GLU A 474 -33.53 -24.22 -6.59
N ASP A 475 -34.21 -23.33 -5.86
CA ASP A 475 -35.51 -22.80 -6.29
C ASP A 475 -35.37 -22.03 -7.60
N CYS A 476 -34.34 -21.19 -7.74
CA CYS A 476 -34.10 -20.45 -8.98
C CYS A 476 -33.81 -21.39 -10.17
N LYS A 477 -33.07 -22.48 -9.97
CA LYS A 477 -32.82 -23.51 -11.00
C LYS A 477 -34.10 -24.26 -11.36
N ALA A 478 -34.94 -24.59 -10.37
CA ALA A 478 -36.23 -25.25 -10.61
C ALA A 478 -37.15 -24.36 -11.46
N LEU A 479 -37.25 -23.07 -11.10
CA LEU A 479 -38.01 -22.08 -11.87
C LEU A 479 -37.46 -21.89 -13.29
N ALA A 480 -36.14 -21.80 -13.45
CA ALA A 480 -35.49 -21.70 -14.76
C ALA A 480 -35.84 -22.91 -15.65
N ARG A 481 -35.79 -24.13 -15.10
CA ARG A 481 -36.16 -25.36 -15.83
C ARG A 481 -37.65 -25.41 -16.16
N GLN A 482 -38.50 -25.11 -15.20
CA GLN A 482 -39.96 -25.16 -15.36
C GLN A 482 -40.44 -24.19 -16.44
N HIS A 483 -39.89 -22.97 -16.47
CA HIS A 483 -40.28 -21.93 -17.42
C HIS A 483 -39.43 -21.92 -18.69
N SER A 484 -38.42 -22.79 -18.79
CA SER A 484 -37.47 -22.84 -19.92
C SER A 484 -36.83 -21.49 -20.23
N ILE A 485 -36.45 -20.75 -19.17
CA ILE A 485 -35.79 -19.44 -19.28
C ILE A 485 -34.40 -19.46 -18.64
N PRO A 486 -33.48 -18.57 -19.09
CA PRO A 486 -32.19 -18.38 -18.44
C PRO A 486 -32.32 -18.03 -16.95
N LEU A 487 -31.36 -18.50 -16.15
CA LEU A 487 -31.31 -18.19 -14.71
C LEU A 487 -31.25 -16.68 -14.44
N ALA A 488 -30.62 -15.91 -15.34
CA ALA A 488 -30.58 -14.45 -15.27
C ALA A 488 -31.98 -13.81 -15.31
N ASP A 489 -32.88 -14.35 -16.13
CA ASP A 489 -34.26 -13.84 -16.24
C ASP A 489 -35.10 -14.19 -15.01
N VAL A 490 -34.82 -15.34 -14.38
CA VAL A 490 -35.39 -15.70 -13.08
C VAL A 490 -34.97 -14.69 -12.01
N TYR A 491 -33.68 -14.36 -11.93
CA TYR A 491 -33.19 -13.34 -11.00
C TYR A 491 -33.80 -11.96 -11.28
N LEU A 492 -33.99 -11.59 -12.54
CA LEU A 492 -34.65 -10.33 -12.91
C LEU A 492 -36.12 -10.30 -12.46
N ALA A 493 -36.85 -11.40 -12.64
CA ALA A 493 -38.24 -11.53 -12.19
C ALA A 493 -38.36 -11.47 -10.66
N ILE A 494 -37.44 -12.11 -9.93
CA ILE A 494 -37.34 -12.01 -8.47
C ILE A 494 -37.04 -10.57 -8.04
N GLY A 495 -36.12 -9.89 -8.74
CA GLY A 495 -35.79 -8.49 -8.49
C GLY A 495 -36.99 -7.55 -8.62
N LYS A 496 -37.83 -7.75 -9.65
CA LYS A 496 -39.07 -6.97 -9.86
C LYS A 496 -40.15 -7.24 -8.81
N ALA A 497 -40.16 -8.42 -8.20
CA ALA A 497 -41.10 -8.74 -7.12
C ALA A 497 -40.66 -8.19 -5.75
N ARG A 498 -39.45 -7.62 -5.65
CA ARG A 498 -38.89 -7.03 -4.41
C ARG A 498 -39.08 -5.52 -4.30
N THR A 499 -39.43 -4.84 -5.39
CA THR A 499 -39.88 -3.43 -5.44
C THR A 499 -41.38 -3.37 -5.24
#